data_AF-A0A6P0J1D5-F1
#
_entry.id   AF-A0A6P0J1D5-F1
#
_cell.length_a   1.000
_cell.length_b   1.000
_cell.length_c   1.000
_cell.angle_alpha   90.00
_cell.angle_beta   90.00
_cell.angle_gamma   90.00
#
_symmetry.space_group_name_H-M   'P 1'
#
loop_
_entity.id
_entity.type
_entity.pdbx_description
1 polymer ?
#
loop_
_entity_poly.entity_id
_entity_poly.type
_entity_poly.pdbx_seq_one_letter_code
_entity_poly.pdbx_strand_id
1 'polypeptide(L)'
;MTMPNFLIIGAAKAGTTSIYRYLKQHPQIYMSPAKEPRFFAFEGENLDFRGLGDEKEADSIVTNIDDYRALFKKVNNQVAIGEASTSYLYIAKSVERIKYYIT
;
A
#
# COMPACT_ATOMS: atom_id res chain seq x y z
N MET A 1 17.11 2.56 -1.33
CA MET A 1 16.03 2.18 -0.38
C MET A 1 15.07 1.28 -1.13
N THR A 2 14.58 0.22 -0.48
CA THR A 2 13.73 -0.79 -1.13
C THR A 2 12.31 -0.27 -1.34
N MET A 3 11.74 -0.54 -2.52
CA MET A 3 10.37 -0.20 -2.92
C MET A 3 9.64 -1.47 -3.36
N PRO A 4 8.29 -1.50 -3.34
CA PRO A 4 7.55 -2.62 -3.87
C PRO A 4 7.74 -2.71 -5.39
N ASN A 5 7.76 -3.94 -5.89
CA ASN A 5 7.83 -4.26 -7.31
C ASN A 5 6.54 -4.91 -7.84
N PHE A 6 5.54 -5.12 -6.97
CA PHE A 6 4.17 -5.43 -7.37
C PHE A 6 3.15 -4.84 -6.40
N LEU A 7 1.92 -4.62 -6.86
CA LEU A 7 0.83 -4.05 -6.07
C LEU A 7 -0.46 -4.85 -6.22
N ILE A 8 -1.20 -5.01 -5.13
CA ILE A 8 -2.61 -5.45 -5.15
C ILE A 8 -3.48 -4.21 -5.05
N ILE A 9 -3.93 -3.71 -6.19
CA ILE A 9 -4.57 -2.39 -6.29
C ILE A 9 -6.08 -2.40 -6.04
N GLY A 10 -6.73 -3.56 -5.97
CA GLY A 10 -8.19 -3.64 -5.83
C GLY A 10 -8.81 -4.97 -6.27
N ALA A 11 -10.13 -5.10 -6.21
CA ALA A 11 -11.08 -4.12 -5.66
C ALA A 11 -11.37 -4.33 -4.16
N ALA A 12 -11.90 -3.30 -3.50
CA ALA A 12 -12.42 -3.44 -2.14
C ALA A 12 -13.50 -4.53 -2.09
N LYS A 13 -13.51 -5.32 -1.02
CA LYS A 13 -14.43 -6.48 -0.84
C LYS A 13 -14.29 -7.61 -1.88
N ALA A 14 -13.25 -7.61 -2.71
CA ALA A 14 -12.98 -8.67 -3.70
C ALA A 14 -11.96 -9.74 -3.22
N GLY A 15 -11.80 -9.94 -1.91
CA GLY A 15 -10.91 -10.98 -1.36
C GLY A 15 -9.42 -10.61 -1.31
N THR A 16 -9.04 -9.35 -1.53
CA THR A 16 -7.64 -8.89 -1.50
C THR A 16 -6.95 -9.12 -0.16
N THR A 17 -7.68 -9.14 0.96
CA THR A 17 -7.15 -9.51 2.28
C THR A 17 -6.69 -10.97 2.33
N SER A 18 -7.44 -11.90 1.73
CA SER A 18 -7.05 -13.31 1.67
C SER A 18 -5.79 -13.47 0.83
N ILE A 19 -5.76 -12.86 -0.36
CA ILE A 19 -4.59 -12.86 -1.24
C ILE A 19 -3.36 -12.29 -0.54
N TYR A 20 -3.47 -11.12 0.10
CA TYR A 20 -2.40 -10.52 0.90
C TYR A 20 -1.87 -11.49 1.97
N ARG A 21 -2.77 -12.17 2.71
CA ARG A 21 -2.39 -13.12 3.76
C ARG A 21 -1.71 -14.37 3.21
N TYR A 22 -2.13 -14.86 2.05
CA TYR A 22 -1.52 -16.03 1.41
C TYR A 22 -0.13 -15.70 0.87
N LEU A 23 0.02 -14.59 0.14
CA LEU A 23 1.31 -14.17 -0.40
C LEU A 23 2.33 -13.89 0.70
N LYS A 24 1.92 -13.29 1.81
CA LYS A 24 2.78 -13.00 2.97
C LYS A 24 3.41 -14.26 3.60
N GLN A 25 2.87 -15.45 3.36
CA GLN A 25 3.41 -16.71 3.89
C GLN A 25 4.55 -17.26 3.04
N HIS A 26 4.70 -16.82 1.79
CA HIS A 26 5.69 -17.38 0.88
C HIS A 26 7.10 -16.84 1.20
N PRO A 27 8.13 -17.69 1.35
CA PRO A 27 9.46 -17.26 1.83
C PRO A 27 10.17 -16.28 0.88
N GLN A 28 9.79 -16.26 -0.41
CA GLN A 28 10.33 -15.36 -1.41
C GLN A 28 9.50 -14.09 -1.64
N ILE A 29 8.44 -13.86 -0.85
CA ILE A 29 7.56 -12.69 -0.97
C ILE A 29 7.60 -11.89 0.33
N TYR A 30 7.91 -10.60 0.22
CA TYR A 30 7.77 -9.66 1.31
C TYR A 30 6.53 -8.80 1.05
N MET A 31 5.52 -8.89 1.91
CA MET A 31 4.39 -7.95 1.89
C MET A 31 4.63 -6.82 2.89
N SER A 32 4.23 -5.59 2.54
CA SER A 32 4.19 -4.46 3.46
C SER A 32 3.56 -4.89 4.80
N PRO A 33 4.17 -4.60 5.96
CA PRO A 33 3.65 -5.06 7.26
C PRO A 33 2.23 -4.54 7.54
N ALA A 34 1.96 -3.30 7.15
CA ALA A 34 0.64 -2.71 7.10
C ALA A 34 -0.02 -3.02 5.74
N LYS A 35 -1.26 -3.53 5.78
CA LYS A 35 -2.15 -3.55 4.61
C LYS A 35 -2.87 -2.21 4.54
N GLU A 36 -3.22 -1.77 3.33
CA GLU A 36 -3.86 -0.47 3.07
C GLU A 36 -3.04 0.76 3.50
N PRO A 37 -1.70 0.84 3.23
CA PRO A 37 -0.97 2.09 3.49
C PRO A 37 -1.46 3.26 2.62
N ARG A 38 -2.07 2.96 1.45
CA ARG A 38 -2.74 3.92 0.54
C ARG A 38 -1.88 5.10 0.10
N PHE A 39 -0.56 4.96 0.14
CA PHE A 39 0.40 6.00 -0.22
C PHE A 39 0.16 6.56 -1.62
N PHE A 40 0.04 5.72 -2.65
CA PHE A 40 -0.18 6.25 -4.01
C PHE A 40 -1.54 6.96 -4.17
N ALA A 41 -2.52 6.70 -3.31
CA ALA A 41 -3.79 7.43 -3.34
C ALA A 41 -3.70 8.80 -2.67
N PHE A 42 -2.83 8.98 -1.67
CA PHE A 42 -2.86 10.14 -0.77
C PHE A 42 -1.49 10.78 -0.51
N GLU A 43 -0.47 10.46 -1.29
CA GLU A 43 0.85 11.07 -1.17
C GLU A 43 0.76 12.61 -1.15
N GLY A 44 1.30 13.20 -0.08
CA GLY A 44 1.31 14.64 0.16
C GLY A 44 -0.04 15.29 0.47
N GLU A 45 -1.12 14.52 0.60
CA GLU A 45 -2.46 15.06 0.89
C GLU A 45 -2.64 15.28 2.40
N ASN A 46 -3.35 16.35 2.77
CA ASN A 46 -3.88 16.54 4.12
C ASN A 46 -5.26 15.89 4.19
N LEU A 47 -5.38 14.86 5.04
CA LEU A 47 -6.59 14.03 5.12
C LEU A 47 -7.58 14.62 6.11
N ASP A 48 -8.79 14.90 5.65
CA ASP A 48 -9.93 15.38 6.47
C ASP A 48 -11.16 14.52 6.17
N PHE A 49 -11.10 13.26 6.60
CA PHE A 49 -12.25 12.36 6.49
C PHE A 49 -13.26 12.71 7.58
N ARG A 50 -14.50 12.97 7.17
CA ARG A 50 -15.60 13.39 8.06
C ARG A 50 -16.74 12.38 8.14
N GLY A 51 -16.54 11.16 7.65
CA GLY A 51 -17.49 10.08 7.81
C GLY A 51 -17.46 9.54 9.25
N LEU A 52 -18.61 9.03 9.69
CA LEU A 52 -18.75 8.41 11.00
C LEU A 52 -17.85 7.16 11.08
N GLY A 53 -16.79 7.23 11.89
CA GLY A 53 -15.83 6.13 12.08
C GLY A 53 -14.54 6.26 11.27
N ASP A 54 -14.37 7.32 10.47
CA ASP A 54 -13.19 7.49 9.60
C ASP A 54 -11.93 8.00 10.34
N GLU A 55 -12.07 8.43 11.59
CA GLU A 55 -10.97 8.96 12.42
C GLU A 55 -9.77 8.02 12.43
N LYS A 56 -10.02 6.72 12.63
CA LYS A 56 -8.98 5.67 12.64
C LYS A 56 -8.45 5.34 11.26
N GLU A 57 -9.20 5.65 10.22
CA GLU A 57 -8.81 5.38 8.84
C GLU A 57 -7.75 6.39 8.41
N ALA A 58 -7.91 7.68 8.75
CA ALA A 58 -6.92 8.72 8.51
C ALA A 58 -5.54 8.37 9.08
N ASP A 59 -5.49 7.94 10.35
CA ASP A 59 -4.25 7.61 11.07
C ASP A 59 -3.47 6.44 10.46
N SER A 60 -4.15 5.59 9.69
CA SER A 60 -3.54 4.40 9.07
C SER A 60 -2.92 4.68 7.70
N ILE A 61 -3.20 5.85 7.10
CA ILE A 61 -2.72 6.22 5.77
C ILE A 61 -1.32 6.81 5.86
N VAL A 62 -0.45 6.34 4.97
CA VAL A 62 0.91 6.85 4.83
C VAL A 62 0.93 7.89 3.72
N THR A 63 1.19 9.14 4.03
CA THR A 63 1.24 10.24 3.04
C THR A 63 2.66 10.71 2.72
N ASN A 64 3.65 10.31 3.51
CA ASN A 64 5.07 10.66 3.35
C ASN A 64 5.88 9.50 2.72
N ILE A 65 6.79 9.83 1.80
CA ILE A 65 7.60 8.84 1.08
C ILE A 65 8.58 8.08 1.98
N ASP A 66 9.15 8.71 3.00
CA ASP A 66 10.12 8.08 3.89
C ASP A 66 9.42 7.08 4.82
N ASP A 67 8.24 7.42 5.31
CA ASP A 67 7.37 6.49 6.04
C ASP A 67 6.96 5.31 5.16
N TYR A 68 6.63 5.57 3.89
CA TYR A 68 6.30 4.52 2.94
C TYR A 68 7.48 3.58 2.70
N ARG A 69 8.68 4.11 2.47
CA ARG A 69 9.91 3.31 2.33
C ARG A 69 10.25 2.53 3.59
N ALA A 70 9.96 3.07 4.77
CA ALA A 70 10.19 2.40 6.04
C ALA A 70 9.38 1.10 6.19
N LEU A 71 8.26 0.96 5.47
CA LEU A 71 7.49 -0.30 5.40
C LEU A 71 8.30 -1.46 4.82
N PHE A 72 9.32 -1.18 4.00
CA PHE A 72 10.11 -2.19 3.29
C PHE A 72 11.51 -2.38 3.86
N LYS A 73 11.83 -1.75 5.00
CA LYS A 73 13.18 -1.82 5.62
C LYS A 73 13.63 -3.21 6.05
N LYS A 74 12.69 -4.16 6.20
CA LYS A 74 12.97 -5.55 6.59
C LYS A 74 13.05 -6.52 5.41
N VAL A 75 12.97 -6.03 4.17
CA VAL A 75 13.26 -6.86 2.98
C VAL A 75 14.71 -7.32 3.06
N ASN A 76 14.94 -8.61 2.79
CA ASN A 76 16.27 -9.18 2.66
C ASN A 76 16.47 -9.76 1.26
N ASN A 77 16.14 -11.04 1.08
CA ASN A 77 16.37 -11.84 -0.11
C ASN A 77 15.05 -12.19 -0.82
N GLN A 78 13.93 -11.55 -0.45
CA GLN A 78 12.66 -11.75 -1.15
C GLN A 78 12.75 -11.19 -2.56
N VAL A 79 12.22 -11.96 -3.51
CA VAL A 79 12.20 -11.60 -4.94
C VAL A 79 11.02 -10.68 -5.23
N ALA A 80 9.85 -10.99 -4.67
CA ALA A 80 8.65 -10.19 -4.84
C ALA A 80 8.42 -9.34 -3.58
N ILE A 81 8.21 -8.04 -3.77
CA ILE A 81 8.03 -7.06 -2.70
C ILE A 81 6.71 -6.36 -2.99
N GLY A 82 5.72 -6.64 -2.15
CA GLY A 82 4.33 -6.29 -2.42
C GLY A 82 3.75 -5.29 -1.45
N GLU A 83 2.79 -4.53 -1.94
CA GLU A 83 1.90 -3.70 -1.14
C GLU A 83 0.45 -3.92 -1.61
N ALA A 84 -0.52 -3.70 -0.72
CA ALA A 84 -1.92 -3.94 -1.02
C ALA A 84 -2.81 -2.83 -0.48
N SER A 85 -3.31 -1.98 -1.38
CA SER A 85 -4.28 -0.92 -1.09
C SER A 85 -5.36 -0.94 -2.16
N THR A 86 -6.59 -1.20 -1.74
CA THR A 86 -7.71 -1.43 -2.66
C THR A 86 -8.25 -0.16 -3.31
N SER A 87 -7.92 1.00 -2.74
CA SER A 87 -8.33 2.31 -3.26
C SER A 87 -7.60 2.68 -4.56
N TYR A 88 -6.44 2.07 -4.86
CA TYR A 88 -5.64 2.41 -6.03
C TYR A 88 -6.36 2.12 -7.35
N LEU A 89 -7.23 1.12 -7.39
CA LEU A 89 -8.05 0.81 -8.57
C LEU A 89 -9.08 1.91 -8.87
N TYR A 90 -9.56 2.62 -7.84
CA TYR A 90 -10.63 3.62 -7.98
C TYR A 90 -10.11 5.07 -8.03
N ILE A 91 -9.06 5.39 -7.27
CA ILE A 91 -8.50 6.73 -7.20
C ILE A 91 -7.54 6.95 -8.36
N ALA A 92 -7.97 7.73 -9.36
CA ALA A 92 -7.24 7.96 -10.61
C ALA A 92 -5.79 8.45 -10.40
N LYS A 93 -5.56 9.35 -9.43
CA LYS A 93 -4.21 9.86 -9.07
C LYS A 93 -3.21 8.74 -8.73
N SER A 94 -3.69 7.59 -8.29
CA SER A 94 -2.82 6.46 -7.91
C SER A 94 -1.96 5.99 -9.07
N VAL A 95 -2.52 5.94 -10.29
CA VAL A 95 -1.78 5.45 -11.47
C VAL A 95 -0.59 6.35 -11.80
N GLU A 96 -0.79 7.68 -11.76
CA GLU A 96 0.27 8.65 -12.03
C GLU A 96 1.40 8.55 -10.99
N ARG A 97 1.05 8.46 -9.71
CA ARG A 97 2.02 8.31 -8.61
C ARG A 97 2.74 6.96 -8.65
N ILE A 98 2.05 5.86 -8.95
CA ILE A 98 2.69 4.54 -9.16
C ILE A 98 3.74 4.63 -10.26
N LYS A 99 3.36 5.23 -11.41
CA LYS A 99 4.27 5.43 -12.55
C LYS A 99 5.48 6.28 -12.19
N TYR A 100 5.30 7.29 -11.35
CA TYR A 100 6.40 8.15 -10.91
C TYR A 100 7.41 7.43 -10.01
N TYR A 101 6.95 6.52 -9.12
CA TYR A 101 7.79 5.96 -8.06
C TYR A 101 8.41 4.59 -8.33
N ILE A 102 7.70 3.68 -9.02
CA ILE A 102 8.07 2.26 -9.06
C ILE A 102 7.95 1.61 -10.45
N THR A 103 7.86 2.40 -11.51
CA THR A 103 7.85 1.91 -12.92
C THR A 103 9.17 2.18 -13.62
#